data_AF-A0AA95L3I8-F1
#
_entry.id   AF-A0AA95L3I8-F1
#
_cell.length_a   1.000
_cell.length_b   1.000
_cell.length_c   1.000
_cell.angle_alpha   90.00
_cell.angle_beta   90.00
_cell.angle_gamma   90.00
#
_symmetry.space_group_name_H-M   'P 1'
#
loop_
_entity.id
_entity.type
_entity.pdbx_description
1 polymer ?
#
loop_
_entity_poly.entity_id
_entity_poly.type
_entity_poly.pdbx_seq_one_letter_code
_entity_poly.pdbx_strand_id
1 'polypeptide(L)'
;MIRIRRRPLKKLAKEQKSPPKTISQEIPLSKKLEDNLVFFSSLFQESSDVIFRSIAVGNIDAAIIYIEGLSDTQKLNEQVLKTLLDKNEFDNTNFLLAIENRLPIC
;
A
#
# COMPACT_ATOMS: atom_id res chain seq x y z
N MET A 1 -21.91 -57.40 41.83
CA MET A 1 -21.97 -55.93 41.94
C MET A 1 -20.58 -55.36 41.64
N ILE A 2 -20.37 -54.75 40.47
CA ILE A 2 -19.05 -54.23 40.05
C ILE A 2 -19.15 -52.69 39.97
N ARG A 3 -18.38 -51.99 40.81
CA ARG A 3 -18.28 -50.52 40.80
C ARG A 3 -17.37 -50.08 39.65
N ILE A 4 -17.96 -49.50 38.60
CA ILE A 4 -17.23 -48.89 37.49
C ILE A 4 -16.80 -47.47 37.91
N ARG A 5 -15.51 -47.27 38.18
CA ARG A 5 -14.94 -45.93 38.37
C ARG A 5 -14.88 -45.21 37.02
N ARG A 6 -15.72 -44.20 36.82
CA ARG A 6 -15.61 -43.27 35.68
C ARG A 6 -14.35 -42.40 35.87
N ARG A 7 -13.36 -42.54 34.98
CA ARG A 7 -12.24 -41.60 34.89
C ARG A 7 -12.75 -40.29 34.25
N PRO A 8 -12.40 -39.10 34.75
CA PRO A 8 -12.76 -37.86 34.07
C PRO A 8 -11.99 -37.77 32.75
N LEU A 9 -12.71 -37.49 31.66
CA LEU A 9 -12.12 -37.14 30.38
C LEU A 9 -11.24 -35.90 30.57
N LYS A 10 -9.92 -36.05 30.41
CA LYS A 10 -9.00 -34.92 30.28
C LYS A 10 -9.51 -34.07 29.11
N LYS A 11 -10.04 -32.89 29.44
CA LYS A 11 -10.38 -31.85 28.47
C LYS A 11 -9.07 -31.48 27.77
N LEU A 12 -8.87 -31.99 26.56
CA LEU A 12 -7.82 -31.52 25.67
C LEU A 12 -8.18 -30.07 25.35
N ALA A 13 -7.58 -29.15 26.11
CA ALA A 13 -7.55 -27.76 25.73
C ALA A 13 -6.87 -27.71 24.36
N LYS A 14 -7.69 -27.51 23.32
CA LYS A 14 -7.19 -27.08 22.01
C LYS A 14 -6.52 -25.73 22.27
N GLU A 15 -5.21 -25.74 22.47
CA GLU A 15 -4.40 -24.56 22.28
C GLU A 15 -4.63 -24.10 20.84
N GLN A 16 -5.47 -23.08 20.69
CA GLN A 16 -5.52 -22.30 19.47
C GLN A 16 -4.12 -21.70 19.30
N LYS A 17 -3.26 -22.36 18.53
CA LYS A 17 -2.08 -21.73 17.97
C LYS A 17 -2.60 -20.60 17.10
N SER A 18 -2.59 -19.39 17.65
CA SER A 18 -2.67 -18.17 16.85
C SER A 18 -1.69 -18.31 15.67
N PRO A 19 -2.06 -17.91 14.44
CA PRO A 19 -1.11 -17.89 13.34
C PRO A 19 0.15 -17.14 13.81
N PRO A 20 1.35 -17.59 13.40
CA PRO A 20 2.59 -16.93 13.80
C PRO A 20 2.42 -15.45 13.48
N LYS A 21 2.59 -14.59 14.49
CA LYS A 21 2.72 -13.14 14.28
C LYS A 21 3.87 -12.97 13.30
N THR A 22 3.56 -12.75 12.03
CA THR A 22 4.53 -12.29 11.04
C THR A 22 5.13 -11.03 11.64
N ILE A 23 6.40 -11.10 12.01
CA ILE A 23 7.17 -9.91 12.34
C ILE A 23 7.14 -9.10 11.06
N SER A 24 6.31 -8.05 11.02
CA SER A 24 6.25 -7.15 9.87
C SER A 24 7.59 -6.43 9.86
N GLN A 25 8.51 -6.90 9.03
CA GLN A 25 9.79 -6.23 8.85
C GLN A 25 9.49 -4.88 8.19
N GLU A 26 9.85 -3.79 8.86
CA GLU A 26 9.79 -2.47 8.27
C GLU A 26 10.86 -2.41 7.17
N ILE A 27 10.42 -2.43 5.91
CA ILE A 27 11.30 -2.26 4.75
C ILE A 27 11.30 -0.77 4.40
N PRO A 28 12.43 -0.05 4.56
CA PRO A 28 12.49 1.36 4.24
C PRO A 28 12.43 1.59 2.72
N LEU A 29 11.85 2.72 2.31
CA LEU A 29 11.87 3.15 0.91
C LEU A 29 13.27 3.64 0.51
N SER A 30 13.63 3.41 -0.75
CA SER A 30 14.82 3.98 -1.37
C SER A 30 14.62 5.48 -1.64
N LYS A 31 15.73 6.22 -1.71
CA LYS A 31 15.74 7.61 -2.19
C LYS A 31 15.62 7.73 -3.71
N LYS A 32 15.82 6.63 -4.45
CA LYS A 32 15.68 6.60 -5.91
C LYS A 32 14.31 6.06 -6.30
N LEU A 33 13.64 6.74 -7.22
CA LEU A 33 12.32 6.34 -7.70
C LEU A 33 12.37 4.96 -8.37
N GLU A 34 13.41 4.71 -9.17
CA GLU A 34 13.56 3.46 -9.94
C GLU A 34 13.68 2.24 -9.03
N ASP A 35 14.47 2.35 -7.96
CA ASP A 35 14.63 1.26 -6.98
C ASP A 35 13.28 0.90 -6.34
N ASN A 36 12.48 1.91 -6.00
CA ASN A 36 11.15 1.71 -5.43
C ASN A 36 10.18 1.09 -6.45
N LEU A 37 10.22 1.54 -7.72
CA LEU A 37 9.39 0.98 -8.78
C LEU A 37 9.72 -0.49 -9.05
N VAL A 38 11.01 -0.86 -9.08
CA VAL A 38 11.45 -2.25 -9.23
C VAL A 38 10.98 -3.09 -8.04
N PHE A 39 11.10 -2.56 -6.82
CA PHE A 39 10.61 -3.23 -5.62
C PHE A 39 9.09 -3.48 -5.67
N PHE A 40 8.28 -2.45 -5.93
CA PHE A 40 6.83 -2.58 -5.97
C PHE A 40 6.33 -3.44 -7.13
N SER A 41 6.92 -3.32 -8.32
CA SER A 41 6.57 -4.17 -9.47
C SER A 41 6.88 -5.64 -9.22
N SER A 42 7.97 -5.94 -8.49
CA SER A 42 8.27 -7.31 -8.06
C SER A 42 7.26 -7.81 -7.02
N LEU A 43 6.83 -6.94 -6.10
CA LEU A 43 5.86 -7.28 -5.05
C LEU A 43 4.46 -7.56 -5.62
N PHE A 44 4.06 -6.86 -6.67
CA PHE A 44 2.76 -7.01 -7.34
C PHE A 44 2.85 -7.74 -8.68
N GLN A 45 3.92 -8.51 -8.93
CA GLN A 45 4.17 -9.14 -10.22
C GLN A 45 3.02 -10.08 -10.68
N GLU A 46 2.35 -10.72 -9.73
CA GLU A 46 1.24 -11.64 -10.00
C GLU A 46 -0.13 -10.92 -10.10
N SER A 47 -0.17 -9.61 -9.91
CA SER A 47 -1.38 -8.80 -9.86
C SER A 47 -1.49 -7.95 -11.13
N SER A 48 -2.36 -8.34 -12.05
CA SER A 48 -2.57 -7.63 -13.32
C SER A 48 -3.42 -6.36 -13.19
N ASP A 49 -4.07 -6.17 -12.04
CA ASP A 49 -4.89 -5.02 -11.70
C ASP A 49 -4.05 -3.84 -11.15
N VAL A 50 -2.77 -4.03 -10.84
CA VAL A 50 -1.91 -2.96 -10.35
C VAL A 50 -1.30 -2.19 -11.52
N ILE A 51 -1.63 -0.91 -11.64
CA ILE A 51 -1.14 -0.01 -12.67
C ILE A 51 -0.05 0.91 -12.11
N PHE A 52 1.09 0.90 -12.78
CA PHE A 52 2.23 1.80 -12.53
C PHE A 52 2.26 2.88 -13.62
N ARG A 53 1.97 4.13 -13.26
CA ARG A 53 1.93 5.26 -14.19
C ARG A 53 3.02 6.27 -13.86
N SER A 54 4.06 6.32 -14.68
CA SER A 54 5.10 7.35 -14.58
C SER A 54 4.59 8.71 -15.07
N ILE A 55 4.95 9.77 -14.35
CA ILE A 55 4.60 11.15 -14.65
C ILE A 55 5.79 12.07 -14.35
N ALA A 56 5.80 13.24 -14.97
CA ALA A 56 6.73 14.31 -14.62
C ALA A 56 5.95 15.45 -13.98
N VAL A 57 6.37 15.87 -12.79
CA VAL A 57 5.76 16.97 -12.03
C VAL A 57 6.77 18.11 -11.99
N GLY A 58 6.62 19.09 -12.89
CA GLY A 58 7.66 20.09 -13.15
C GLY A 58 8.95 19.42 -13.63
N ASN A 59 10.01 19.50 -12.82
CA ASN A 59 11.31 18.87 -13.09
C ASN A 59 11.55 17.58 -12.26
N ILE A 60 10.52 17.08 -11.56
CA ILE A 60 10.63 15.90 -10.69
C ILE A 60 9.95 14.72 -11.39
N ASP A 61 10.71 13.64 -11.56
CA ASP A 61 10.15 12.36 -11.99
C ASP A 61 9.37 11.72 -10.83
N ALA A 62 8.15 11.28 -11.12
CA ALA A 62 7.26 10.66 -10.14
C ALA A 62 6.48 9.51 -10.75
N ALA A 63 5.85 8.69 -9.91
CA ALA A 63 4.97 7.62 -10.35
C ALA A 63 3.74 7.52 -9.45
N ILE A 64 2.62 7.19 -10.06
CA ILE A 64 1.37 6.85 -9.37
C ILE A 64 1.15 5.35 -9.51
N ILE A 65 0.93 4.69 -8.38
CA ILE A 65 0.62 3.25 -8.31
C ILE A 65 -0.81 3.13 -7.80
N TYR A 66 -1.68 2.46 -8.55
CA TYR A 66 -3.08 2.30 -8.18
C TYR A 66 -3.63 0.94 -8.65
N ILE A 67 -4.71 0.48 -8.04
CA ILE A 67 -5.36 -0.78 -8.41
C ILE A 67 -6.58 -0.46 -9.29
N GLU A 68 -6.57 -0.94 -10.52
CA GLU A 68 -7.68 -0.84 -11.46
C GLU A 68 -8.90 -1.60 -10.93
N GLY A 69 -10.08 -0.99 -11.02
CA GLY A 69 -11.32 -1.56 -10.50
C GLY A 69 -11.56 -1.35 -9.00
N LEU A 70 -10.53 -1.02 -8.21
CA LEU A 70 -10.67 -0.56 -6.81
C LEU A 70 -10.51 0.95 -6.67
N SER A 71 -9.88 1.60 -7.64
CA SER A 71 -9.64 3.04 -7.65
C SER A 71 -10.65 3.76 -8.55
N ASP A 72 -11.15 4.92 -8.12
CA ASP A 72 -11.90 5.82 -8.98
C ASP A 72 -10.92 6.54 -9.93
N THR A 73 -10.73 5.95 -11.11
CA THR A 73 -9.76 6.46 -12.09
C THR A 73 -10.16 7.81 -12.68
N GLN A 74 -11.46 8.13 -12.71
CA GLN A 74 -11.96 9.45 -13.14
C GLN A 74 -11.52 10.51 -12.15
N LYS A 75 -11.80 10.32 -10.85
CA LYS A 75 -11.35 11.23 -9.79
C LYS A 75 -9.83 11.31 -9.71
N LEU A 76 -9.12 10.19 -9.83
CA LEU A 76 -7.66 10.18 -9.88
C LEU A 76 -7.16 11.09 -11.02
N ASN A 77 -7.77 11.00 -12.20
CA ASN A 77 -7.37 11.81 -13.33
C ASN A 77 -7.69 13.30 -13.13
N GLU A 78 -8.89 13.62 -12.66
CA GLU A 78 -9.35 15.01 -12.52
C GLU A 78 -8.77 15.75 -11.33
N GLN A 79 -8.53 15.06 -10.21
CA GLN A 79 -8.14 15.69 -8.95
C GLN A 79 -6.66 15.52 -8.63
N VAL A 80 -6.06 14.37 -8.98
CA VAL A 80 -4.65 14.10 -8.69
C VAL A 80 -3.80 14.48 -9.88
N LEU A 81 -4.01 13.85 -11.03
CA LEU A 81 -3.16 14.05 -12.21
C LEU A 81 -3.24 15.47 -12.75
N LYS A 82 -4.45 16.03 -12.89
CA LYS A 82 -4.60 17.42 -13.35
C LYS A 82 -3.85 18.39 -12.45
N THR A 83 -3.95 18.21 -11.13
CA THR A 83 -3.29 19.07 -10.14
C THR A 83 -1.77 18.95 -10.18
N LEU A 84 -1.25 17.73 -10.33
CA LEU A 84 0.19 17.46 -10.39
C LEU A 84 0.82 17.87 -11.73
N LEU A 85 0.07 17.78 -12.84
CA LEU A 85 0.56 18.15 -14.18
C LEU A 85 0.33 19.64 -14.51
N ASP A 86 -0.47 20.34 -13.71
CA ASP A 86 -0.69 21.78 -13.90
C ASP A 86 0.63 22.54 -13.67
N LYS A 87 1.04 23.33 -14.66
CA LYS A 87 2.36 23.99 -14.76
C LYS A 87 2.60 25.10 -13.74
N ASN A 88 1.69 25.28 -12.77
CA ASN A 88 1.84 26.25 -11.71
C ASN A 88 2.97 25.79 -10.79
N GLU A 89 4.14 26.43 -10.96
CA GLU A 89 5.43 26.09 -10.35
C GLU A 89 5.25 25.51 -8.95
N PHE A 90 5.45 24.20 -8.84
CA PHE A 90 5.79 23.62 -7.56
C PHE A 90 7.19 24.13 -7.24
N ASP A 91 7.27 25.28 -6.56
CA ASP A 91 8.53 25.85 -6.13
C ASP A 91 9.33 24.79 -5.37
N ASN A 92 10.57 24.58 -5.78
CA ASN A 92 11.48 23.55 -5.27
C ASN A 92 11.67 23.61 -3.73
N THR A 93 11.25 24.70 -3.10
CA THR A 93 11.44 24.94 -1.67
C THR A 93 10.51 24.09 -0.80
N ASN A 94 9.31 23.69 -1.26
CA ASN A 94 8.40 22.83 -0.48
C ASN A 94 7.33 22.11 -1.33
N PHE A 95 7.75 21.19 -2.20
CA PHE A 95 6.87 20.35 -3.01
C PHE A 95 5.76 19.67 -2.19
N LEU A 96 6.10 19.11 -1.02
CA LEU A 96 5.16 18.39 -0.16
C LEU A 96 4.04 19.28 0.39
N LEU A 97 4.35 20.51 0.79
CA LEU A 97 3.32 21.46 1.25
C LEU A 97 2.44 21.93 0.09
N ALA A 98 3.01 22.06 -1.12
CA ALA A 98 2.28 22.49 -2.30
C ALA A 98 1.27 21.42 -2.77
N ILE A 99 1.58 20.13 -2.64
CA ILE A 99 0.64 19.05 -2.96
C ILE A 99 -0.44 18.87 -1.90
N GLU A 100 -0.10 19.00 -0.60
CA GLU A 100 -1.03 18.78 0.51
C GLU A 100 -2.24 19.74 0.45
N ASN A 101 -2.00 20.99 0.07
CA ASN A 101 -3.05 22.00 -0.01
C ASN A 101 -3.86 21.97 -1.32
N ARG A 102 -3.38 21.27 -2.36
CA ARG A 102 -4.01 21.25 -3.69
C ARG A 102 -4.77 19.94 -3.96
N LEU A 103 -4.41 18.86 -3.28
CA LEU A 103 -5.16 17.61 -3.36
C LEU A 103 -6.43 17.71 -2.50
N PRO A 104 -7.62 17.47 -3.05
CA PRO A 104 -8.82 17.44 -2.26
C PRO A 104 -8.72 16.29 -1.23
N ILE A 105 -8.94 16.61 0.04
CA ILE A 105 -9.10 15.61 1.09
C ILE A 105 -10.44 14.92 0.80
N CYS A 106 -10.38 13.66 0.37
CA CYS A 106 -11.55 12.82 0.13
C CYS A 106 -12.32 12.54 1.42
#